data_AF-A0A7W1IKQ5-F1
#
_entry.id   AF-A0A7W1IKQ5-F1
#
_cell.length_a   1.000
_cell.length_b   1.000
_cell.length_c   1.000
_cell.angle_alpha   90.00
_cell.angle_beta   90.00
_cell.angle_gamma   90.00
#
_symmetry.space_group_name_H-M   'P 1'
#
loop_
_entity.id
_entity.type
_entity.pdbx_description
1 polymer ?
#
loop_
_entity_poly.entity_id
_entity_poly.type
_entity_poly.pdbx_seq_one_letter_code
_entity_poly.pdbx_strand_id
1 'polypeptide(L)'
;MEVVQELQRERDHLLLLHEALGEVDRATTLDERLRLFVESIRRIGFGRVTITLRDSELNATTIVAAGLSEDELRHLRERAAPGSLWRSRLAEMDRFRISNSWYLPGRDPWVVREFGDAIRSTLSPALDPDWSPHDLLLVPLRTAQG
;
A
#
# COMPACT_ATOMS: atom_id res chain seq x y z
N MET A 1 33.43 -4.40 4.03
CA MET A 1 32.63 -4.95 2.90
C MET A 1 31.15 -4.59 3.03
N GLU A 2 30.56 -4.65 4.24
CA GLU A 2 29.17 -4.22 4.51
C GLU A 2 28.83 -2.81 4.01
N VAL A 3 29.66 -1.81 4.34
CA VAL A 3 29.44 -0.40 3.94
C VAL A 3 29.38 -0.23 2.42
N VAL A 4 30.17 -1.01 1.67
CA VAL A 4 30.16 -0.97 0.20
C VAL A 4 28.91 -1.62 -0.37
N GLN A 5 28.42 -2.70 0.25
CA GLN A 5 27.16 -3.35 -0.17
C GLN A 5 25.94 -2.49 0.14
N GLU A 6 25.95 -1.79 1.27
CA GLU A 6 24.87 -0.88 1.65
C GLU A 6 24.82 0.34 0.73
N LEU A 7 25.96 0.94 0.40
CA LEU A 7 26.07 1.99 -0.61
C LEU A 7 25.61 1.52 -2.00
N GLN A 8 25.90 0.26 -2.37
CA GLN A 8 25.45 -0.31 -3.62
C GLN A 8 23.92 -0.49 -3.64
N ARG A 9 23.32 -1.01 -2.56
CA ARG A 9 21.85 -1.13 -2.47
C ARG A 9 21.16 0.23 -2.51
N GLU A 10 21.70 1.21 -1.80
CA GLU A 10 21.14 2.56 -1.78
C GLU A 10 21.19 3.20 -3.17
N ARG A 11 22.34 3.10 -3.86
CA ARG A 11 22.46 3.52 -5.25
C ARG A 11 21.43 2.80 -6.15
N ASP A 12 21.29 1.49 -5.99
CA ASP A 12 20.39 0.68 -6.82
C ASP A 12 18.92 1.06 -6.59
N HIS A 13 18.54 1.33 -5.33
CA HIS A 13 17.23 1.91 -5.00
C HIS A 13 17.02 3.28 -5.65
N LEU A 14 18.02 4.17 -5.60
CA LEU A 14 17.92 5.50 -6.21
C LEU A 14 17.80 5.43 -7.74
N LEU A 15 18.52 4.51 -8.39
CA LEU A 15 18.41 4.26 -9.83
C LEU A 15 17.02 3.72 -10.18
N LEU A 16 16.51 2.74 -9.43
CA LEU A 16 15.15 2.21 -9.61
C LEU A 16 14.09 3.30 -9.43
N LEU A 17 14.26 4.19 -8.45
CA LEU A 17 13.36 5.32 -8.25
C LEU A 17 13.42 6.30 -9.43
N HIS A 18 14.62 6.61 -9.94
CA HIS A 18 14.79 7.51 -11.09
C HIS A 18 14.16 6.93 -12.37
N GLU A 19 14.37 5.64 -12.64
CA GLU A 19 13.76 4.94 -13.78
C GLU A 19 12.23 4.93 -13.67
N ALA A 20 11.70 4.60 -12.50
CA ALA A 20 10.26 4.61 -12.24
C ALA A 20 9.65 6.00 -12.50
N LEU A 21 10.32 7.08 -12.09
CA LEU A 21 9.88 8.45 -12.37
C LEU A 21 9.85 8.73 -13.88
N GLY A 22 10.89 8.30 -14.61
CA GLY A 22 10.95 8.45 -16.06
C GLY A 22 9.89 7.66 -16.83
N GLU A 23 9.50 6.48 -16.34
CA GLU A 23 8.42 5.68 -16.93
C GLU A 23 7.04 6.30 -16.64
N VAL A 24 6.84 6.83 -15.44
CA VAL A 24 5.60 7.53 -15.05
C VAL A 24 5.39 8.78 -15.90
N ASP A 25 6.45 9.55 -16.18
CA ASP A 25 6.36 10.74 -17.03
C ASP A 25 5.94 10.41 -18.46
N ARG A 26 6.30 9.23 -18.97
CA ARG A 26 5.94 8.76 -20.32
C ARG A 26 4.57 8.09 -20.40
N ALA A 27 4.00 7.67 -19.27
CA ALA A 27 2.70 7.04 -19.25
C ALA A 27 1.60 8.04 -19.62
N THR A 28 0.73 7.62 -20.53
CA THR A 28 -0.26 8.50 -21.18
C THR A 28 -1.55 8.61 -20.39
N THR A 29 -1.83 7.63 -19.52
CA THR A 29 -3.04 7.60 -18.69
C THR A 29 -2.70 7.49 -17.20
N LEU A 30 -3.62 7.95 -16.35
CA LEU A 30 -3.49 7.85 -14.89
C LEU A 30 -3.39 6.39 -14.44
N ASP A 31 -4.19 5.49 -15.02
CA ASP A 31 -4.17 4.07 -14.69
C ASP A 31 -2.81 3.42 -14.97
N GLU A 32 -2.18 3.72 -16.11
CA GLU A 32 -0.83 3.25 -16.44
C GLU A 32 0.19 3.75 -15.43
N ARG A 33 0.13 5.04 -15.07
CA ARG A 33 1.01 5.63 -14.05
C ARG A 33 0.88 4.94 -12.70
N LEU A 34 -0.36 4.71 -12.25
CA LEU A 34 -0.62 4.05 -10.98
C LEU A 34 -0.15 2.60 -10.99
N ARG A 35 -0.27 1.88 -12.11
CA ARG A 35 0.29 0.53 -12.27
C ARG A 35 1.81 0.53 -12.15
N LEU A 36 2.50 1.46 -12.81
CA LEU A 36 3.95 1.61 -12.68
C LEU A 36 4.36 1.87 -11.22
N PHE A 37 3.63 2.73 -10.50
CA PHE A 37 3.93 2.98 -9.09
C PHE A 37 3.81 1.74 -8.21
N VAL A 38 2.72 0.97 -8.31
CA VAL A 38 2.56 -0.23 -7.47
C VAL A 38 3.62 -1.30 -7.78
N GLU A 39 4.01 -1.45 -9.05
CA GLU A 39 5.09 -2.35 -9.45
C GLU A 39 6.46 -1.88 -8.95
N SER A 40 6.76 -0.59 -9.03
CA SER A 40 8.01 -0.03 -8.51
C SER A 40 8.14 -0.15 -7.00
N ILE A 41 7.06 0.13 -6.24
CA ILE A 41 7.04 -0.06 -4.78
C ILE A 41 7.25 -1.54 -4.45
N ARG A 42 6.63 -2.44 -5.23
CA ARG A 42 6.83 -3.88 -5.05
C ARG A 42 8.30 -4.28 -5.25
N ARG A 43 8.96 -3.75 -6.29
CA ARG A 43 10.39 -4.02 -6.57
C ARG A 43 11.33 -3.55 -5.48
N ILE A 44 10.97 -2.52 -4.71
CA ILE A 44 11.75 -2.00 -3.58
C ILE A 44 11.71 -2.97 -2.37
N GLY A 45 10.75 -3.88 -2.31
CA GLY A 45 10.72 -4.95 -1.30
C GLY A 45 9.35 -5.22 -0.68
N PHE A 46 8.32 -4.45 -1.05
CA PHE A 46 6.95 -4.71 -0.58
C PHE A 46 6.35 -5.89 -1.35
N GLY A 47 5.96 -6.96 -0.66
CA GLY A 47 5.42 -8.15 -1.34
C GLY A 47 4.10 -7.89 -2.09
N ARG A 48 3.25 -7.02 -1.53
CA ARG A 48 1.91 -6.68 -2.02
C ARG A 48 1.67 -5.19 -1.86
N VAL A 49 1.20 -4.54 -2.92
CA VAL A 49 0.93 -3.10 -2.93
C VAL A 49 -0.42 -2.85 -3.60
N THR A 50 -1.23 -1.98 -3.04
CA THR A 50 -2.50 -1.55 -3.62
C THR A 50 -2.64 -0.04 -3.49
N ILE A 51 -3.02 0.62 -4.58
CA ILE A 51 -3.44 2.02 -4.56
C ILE A 51 -4.93 2.05 -4.88
N THR A 52 -5.69 2.71 -4.01
CA THR A 52 -7.11 2.97 -4.23
C THR A 52 -7.33 4.47 -4.36
N LEU A 53 -7.78 4.90 -5.54
CA LEU A 53 -8.33 6.25 -5.70
C LEU A 53 -9.74 6.27 -5.14
N ARG A 54 -10.06 7.39 -4.49
CA ARG A 54 -11.38 7.61 -3.90
C ARG A 54 -11.93 8.96 -4.35
N ASP A 55 -13.25 9.03 -4.53
CA ASP A 55 -13.95 10.28 -4.82
C ASP A 55 -14.08 11.16 -3.56
N SER A 56 -14.75 12.31 -3.69
CA SER A 56 -15.00 13.23 -2.57
C SER A 56 -15.84 12.62 -1.45
N GLU A 57 -16.60 11.56 -1.73
CA GLU A 57 -17.37 10.83 -0.74
C GLU A 57 -16.57 9.67 -0.11
N LEU A 58 -15.32 9.47 -0.53
CA LEU A 58 -14.43 8.36 -0.16
C LEU A 58 -14.81 7.00 -0.76
N ASN A 59 -15.71 6.95 -1.75
CA ASN A 59 -15.99 5.70 -2.47
C ASN A 59 -14.82 5.37 -3.39
N ALA A 60 -14.46 4.10 -3.49
CA ALA A 60 -13.37 3.67 -4.37
C ALA A 60 -13.78 3.85 -5.83
N THR A 61 -12.96 4.55 -6.61
CA THR A 61 -13.18 4.79 -8.04
C THR A 61 -12.26 3.93 -8.91
N THR A 62 -11.00 3.78 -8.48
CA THR A 62 -9.98 2.98 -9.18
C THR A 62 -9.16 2.21 -8.17
N ILE A 63 -8.92 0.91 -8.46
CA ILE A 63 -8.03 0.06 -7.66
C ILE A 63 -7.00 -0.59 -8.60
N VAL A 64 -5.74 -0.26 -8.36
CA VAL A 64 -4.58 -0.93 -8.96
C VAL A 64 -3.79 -1.65 -7.87
N ALA A 65 -3.17 -2.77 -8.22
CA ALA A 65 -2.37 -3.53 -7.29
C ALA A 65 -1.23 -4.26 -8.01
N ALA A 66 -0.19 -4.58 -7.23
CA ALA A 66 0.93 -5.43 -7.61
C ALA A 66 1.12 -6.52 -6.55
N GLY A 67 1.52 -7.73 -6.99
CA GLY A 67 1.76 -8.86 -6.08
C GLY A 67 0.51 -9.60 -5.59
N LEU A 68 -0.66 -9.32 -6.19
CA LEU A 68 -1.91 -10.03 -5.95
C LEU A 68 -2.26 -10.94 -7.13
N SER A 69 -2.95 -12.05 -6.86
CA SER A 69 -3.58 -12.85 -7.91
C SER A 69 -4.79 -12.12 -8.52
N GLU A 70 -5.27 -12.59 -9.67
CA GLU A 70 -6.48 -12.02 -10.28
C GLU A 70 -7.71 -12.18 -9.39
N ASP A 71 -7.83 -13.30 -8.67
CA ASP A 71 -8.92 -13.56 -7.73
C ASP A 71 -8.87 -12.63 -6.51
N GLU A 72 -7.67 -12.40 -5.98
CA GLU A 72 -7.41 -11.45 -4.91
C GLU A 72 -7.78 -10.01 -5.33
N LEU A 73 -7.36 -9.60 -6.53
CA LEU A 73 -7.68 -8.27 -7.06
C LEU A 73 -9.18 -8.10 -7.32
N ARG A 74 -9.85 -9.13 -7.84
CA ARG A 74 -11.31 -9.15 -8.00
C ARG A 74 -12.01 -9.03 -6.65
N HIS A 75 -11.57 -9.80 -5.65
CA HIS A 75 -12.11 -9.74 -4.29
C HIS A 75 -12.00 -8.33 -3.69
N LEU A 76 -10.85 -7.66 -3.83
CA LEU A 76 -10.67 -6.27 -3.36
C LEU A 76 -11.64 -5.29 -4.03
N ARG A 77 -11.90 -5.46 -5.32
CA ARG A 77 -12.80 -4.59 -6.08
C ARG A 77 -14.25 -4.78 -5.68
N GLU A 78 -14.69 -6.03 -5.56
CA GLU A 78 -16.06 -6.39 -5.20
C GLU A 78 -16.41 -6.03 -3.75
N ARG A 79 -15.41 -6.05 -2.86
CA ARG A 79 -15.58 -5.75 -1.43
C ARG A 79 -14.99 -4.41 -1.00
N ALA A 80 -14.79 -3.50 -1.95
CA ALA A 80 -14.28 -2.17 -1.63
C ALA A 80 -15.20 -1.49 -0.62
N ALA A 81 -14.67 -1.19 0.56
CA ALA A 81 -15.46 -0.57 1.64
C ALA A 81 -16.04 0.77 1.17
N PRO A 82 -17.33 1.04 1.46
CA PRO A 82 -18.00 2.27 1.06
C PRO A 82 -17.39 3.48 1.76
N GLY A 83 -17.57 4.66 1.16
CA GLY A 83 -17.00 5.90 1.68
C GLY A 83 -17.47 6.25 3.09
N SER A 84 -18.72 5.96 3.44
CA SER A 84 -19.27 6.15 4.79
C SER A 84 -18.49 5.36 5.85
N LEU A 85 -18.14 4.11 5.55
CA LEU A 85 -17.34 3.26 6.44
C LEU A 85 -15.90 3.77 6.56
N TRP A 86 -15.32 4.27 5.46
CA TRP A 86 -14.00 4.89 5.50
C TRP A 86 -13.95 6.15 6.36
N ARG A 87 -14.99 6.99 6.34
CA ARG A 87 -15.04 8.17 7.24
C ARG A 87 -14.98 7.76 8.70
N SER A 88 -15.75 6.75 9.10
CA SER A 88 -15.72 6.22 10.46
C SER A 88 -14.35 5.63 10.81
N ARG A 89 -13.74 4.87 9.88
CA ARG A 89 -12.40 4.29 10.08
C ARG A 89 -11.33 5.34 10.24
N LEU A 90 -11.31 6.39 9.44
CA LEU A 90 -10.28 7.44 9.48
C LEU A 90 -10.20 8.12 10.86
N ALA A 91 -11.34 8.37 11.50
CA ALA A 91 -11.37 8.95 12.85
C ALA A 91 -10.75 8.02 13.89
N GLU A 92 -11.14 6.74 13.87
CA GLU A 92 -10.66 5.72 14.81
C GLU A 92 -9.21 5.30 14.56
N MET A 93 -8.75 5.36 13.30
CA MET A 93 -7.39 5.00 12.91
C MET A 93 -6.34 5.95 13.44
N ASP A 94 -6.69 7.19 13.80
CA ASP A 94 -5.71 8.22 14.14
C ASP A 94 -4.82 7.82 15.34
N ARG A 95 -5.32 6.94 16.22
CA ARG A 95 -4.52 6.34 17.32
C ARG A 95 -3.34 5.46 16.86
N PHE A 96 -3.34 5.04 15.60
CA PHE A 96 -2.30 4.21 14.97
C PHE A 96 -1.36 5.01 14.06
N ARG A 97 -1.43 6.33 14.12
CA ARG A 97 -0.69 7.20 13.23
C ARG A 97 0.81 7.17 13.51
N ILE A 98 1.58 7.02 12.45
CA ILE A 98 3.04 7.17 12.42
C ILE A 98 3.35 8.23 11.38
N SER A 99 3.74 9.42 11.83
CA SER A 99 3.97 10.59 10.97
C SER A 99 2.74 10.93 10.11
N ASN A 100 2.80 10.68 8.79
CA ASN A 100 1.70 10.92 7.86
C ASN A 100 1.02 9.64 7.38
N SER A 101 1.34 8.50 7.98
CA SER A 101 0.82 7.17 7.62
C SER A 101 0.17 6.51 8.82
N TRP A 102 -0.48 5.38 8.62
CA TRP A 102 -1.03 4.56 9.70
C TRP A 102 -0.50 3.13 9.58
N TYR A 103 0.04 2.60 10.67
CA TYR A 103 0.36 1.19 10.80
C TYR A 103 -0.71 0.53 11.65
N LEU A 104 -1.55 -0.30 11.04
CA LEU A 104 -2.66 -0.98 11.70
C LEU A 104 -2.21 -2.37 12.14
N PRO A 105 -2.08 -2.63 13.46
CA PRO A 105 -1.65 -3.94 13.94
C PRO A 105 -2.76 -4.97 13.73
N GLY A 106 -2.47 -6.04 13.00
CA GLY A 106 -3.42 -7.09 12.66
C GLY A 106 -3.89 -7.95 13.84
N ARG A 107 -3.35 -7.70 15.04
CA ARG A 107 -3.79 -8.32 16.30
C ARG A 107 -4.67 -7.39 17.15
N ASP A 108 -4.77 -6.11 16.80
CA ASP A 108 -5.64 -5.18 17.52
C ASP A 108 -7.12 -5.53 17.26
N PRO A 109 -7.98 -5.62 18.31
CA PRO A 109 -9.37 -6.05 18.15
C PRO A 109 -10.21 -5.18 17.21
N TRP A 110 -9.94 -3.87 17.17
CA TRP A 110 -10.63 -2.96 16.28
C TRP A 110 -10.15 -3.18 14.84
N VAL A 111 -8.85 -3.35 14.62
CA VAL A 111 -8.30 -3.64 13.28
C VAL A 111 -8.82 -4.96 12.74
N VAL A 112 -8.89 -6.01 13.56
CA VAL A 112 -9.47 -7.30 13.16
C VAL A 112 -10.93 -7.16 12.74
N ARG A 113 -11.72 -6.39 13.49
CA ARG A 113 -13.14 -6.19 13.18
C ARG A 113 -13.34 -5.37 11.89
N GLU A 114 -12.55 -4.31 11.70
CA GLU A 114 -12.73 -3.39 10.57
C GLU A 114 -12.01 -3.87 9.30
N PHE A 115 -10.88 -4.56 9.42
CA PHE A 115 -10.01 -4.93 8.31
C PHE A 115 -9.73 -6.44 8.23
N GLY A 116 -10.43 -7.29 8.98
CA GLY A 116 -10.20 -8.74 8.99
C GLY A 116 -10.37 -9.44 7.63
N ASP A 117 -11.17 -8.84 6.74
CA ASP A 117 -11.38 -9.29 5.36
C ASP A 117 -10.33 -8.77 4.37
N ALA A 118 -9.37 -7.96 4.83
CA ALA A 118 -8.27 -7.51 3.99
C ALA A 118 -7.39 -8.69 3.56
N ILE A 119 -6.74 -8.53 2.41
CA ILE A 119 -5.81 -9.53 1.90
C ILE A 119 -4.61 -9.62 2.82
N ARG A 120 -4.36 -10.83 3.34
CA ARG A 120 -3.26 -11.14 4.26
C ARG A 120 -1.94 -11.21 3.52
N SER A 121 -0.83 -10.94 4.18
CA SER A 121 0.51 -11.20 3.65
C SER A 121 0.77 -12.70 3.48
N THR A 122 1.63 -13.06 2.52
CA THR A 122 2.14 -14.43 2.35
C THR A 122 3.47 -14.66 3.07
N LEU A 123 4.03 -13.61 3.69
CA LEU A 123 5.28 -13.73 4.46
C LEU A 123 5.05 -14.57 5.72
N SER A 124 6.07 -15.35 6.09
CA SER A 124 6.02 -16.17 7.29
C SER A 124 6.23 -15.31 8.54
N PRO A 125 5.42 -15.49 9.61
CA PRO A 125 5.64 -14.82 10.89
C PRO A 125 6.94 -15.22 11.61
N ALA A 126 7.67 -16.22 11.10
CA ALA A 126 8.87 -16.74 11.76
C ALA A 126 10.02 -15.73 11.87
N LEU A 127 10.00 -14.65 11.08
CA LEU A 127 11.07 -13.64 11.05
C LEU A 127 10.93 -12.56 12.12
N ASP A 128 9.72 -12.32 12.61
CA ASP A 128 9.42 -11.30 13.62
C ASP A 128 8.16 -11.73 14.42
N PRO A 129 8.29 -12.02 15.73
CA PRO A 129 7.17 -12.49 16.55
C PRO A 129 6.09 -11.41 16.79
N ASP A 130 6.44 -10.13 16.63
CA ASP A 130 5.51 -9.00 16.81
C ASP A 130 4.74 -8.70 15.52
N TRP A 131 5.29 -9.07 14.35
CA TRP A 131 4.63 -8.95 13.06
C TRP A 131 3.45 -9.92 12.90
N SER A 132 2.44 -9.48 12.14
CA SER A 132 1.30 -10.31 11.74
C SER A 132 1.05 -10.23 10.23
N PRO A 133 0.65 -11.34 9.57
CA PRO A 133 0.17 -11.31 8.18
C PRO A 133 -1.06 -10.41 7.96
N HIS A 134 -1.70 -9.98 9.04
CA HIS A 134 -2.84 -9.07 9.02
C HIS A 134 -2.46 -7.60 9.24
N ASP A 135 -1.18 -7.29 9.43
CA ASP A 135 -0.73 -5.91 9.57
C ASP A 135 -0.93 -5.15 8.25
N LEU A 136 -1.36 -3.90 8.36
CA LEU A 136 -1.60 -3.03 7.21
C LEU A 136 -0.85 -1.72 7.37
N LEU A 137 -0.15 -1.30 6.32
CA LEU A 137 0.40 0.05 6.21
C LEU A 137 -0.46 0.85 5.24
N LEU A 138 -1.04 1.94 5.74
CA LEU A 138 -1.84 2.87 4.94
C LEU A 138 -1.09 4.19 4.80
N VAL A 139 -0.80 4.56 3.56
CA VAL A 139 -0.09 5.79 3.21
C VAL A 139 -1.03 6.66 2.37
N PRO A 140 -1.44 7.83 2.86
CA PRO A 140 -2.28 8.73 2.07
C PRO A 140 -1.44 9.33 0.94
N LEU A 141 -1.93 9.19 -0.29
CA LEU A 141 -1.39 9.90 -1.44
C LEU A 141 -2.16 11.20 -1.61
N ARG A 142 -1.44 12.31 -1.64
CA ARG A 142 -2.00 13.66 -1.77
C ARG A 142 -1.55 14.26 -3.08
N THR A 143 -2.37 15.12 -3.66
CA THR A 143 -1.92 15.94 -4.79
C THR A 143 -0.96 17.01 -4.28
N ALA A 144 -0.32 17.75 -5.20
CA ALA A 144 0.55 18.86 -4.83
C ALA A 144 -0.17 19.96 -4.02
N GLN A 145 -1.51 20.02 -4.05
CA GLN A 145 -2.30 20.97 -3.25
C GLN A 145 -2.59 20.49 -1.81
N GLY A 146 -2.20 19.26 -1.46
CA GLY A 146 -2.43 18.66 -0.15
C GLY A 146 -3.69 17.82 -0.07
#